data_AF-A0A318TIM2-F1
#
_entry.id   AF-A0A318TIM2-F1
#
_cell.length_a   1.000
_cell.length_b   1.000
_cell.length_c   1.000
_cell.angle_alpha   90.00
_cell.angle_beta   90.00
_cell.angle_gamma   90.00
#
_symmetry.space_group_name_H-M   'P 1'
#
loop_
_entity.id
_entity.type
_entity.pdbx_description
1 polymer ?
#
loop_
_entity_poly.entity_id
_entity_poly.type
_entity_poly.pdbx_seq_one_letter_code
_entity_poly.pdbx_strand_id
1 'polypeptide(L)'
;MRNSNRRRLNHQADYQRAYRRQQKASRKPSRDDVARLALYLVISDGLKDGQERAFANWCETVTTGLVEQGFDRDATRHRLDQLIERYAEGWDFQLKRHLTPYPIGQSQ
;
A
#
# COMPACT_ATOMS: atom_id res chain seq x y z
N MET A 1 17.44 -37.03 9.86
CA MET A 1 17.18 -35.90 8.93
C MET A 1 16.43 -34.69 9.53
N ARG A 2 15.84 -34.76 10.74
CA ARG A 2 15.07 -33.66 11.35
C ARG A 2 15.92 -32.44 11.81
N ASN A 3 17.21 -32.67 12.10
CA ASN A 3 18.13 -31.64 12.57
C ASN A 3 18.69 -30.71 11.46
N SER A 4 18.78 -31.17 10.20
CA SER A 4 19.25 -30.34 9.08
C SER A 4 18.19 -29.32 8.64
N ASN A 5 16.92 -29.71 8.61
CA ASN A 5 15.81 -28.81 8.29
C ASN A 5 15.64 -27.69 9.31
N ARG A 6 15.78 -27.99 10.61
CA ARG A 6 15.68 -26.96 11.66
C ARG A 6 16.83 -25.94 11.60
N ARG A 7 18.06 -26.40 11.31
CA ARG A 7 19.20 -25.50 11.08
C ARG A 7 19.01 -24.61 9.86
N ARG A 8 18.47 -25.15 8.76
CA ARG A 8 18.19 -24.39 7.53
C ARG A 8 17.10 -23.33 7.74
N LEU A 9 16.02 -23.68 8.44
CA LEU A 9 14.93 -22.74 8.78
C LEU A 9 15.42 -21.61 9.68
N ASN A 10 16.23 -21.92 10.70
CA ASN A 10 16.80 -20.90 11.58
C ASN A 10 17.73 -19.95 10.81
N HIS A 11 18.60 -20.50 9.95
CA HIS A 11 19.49 -19.68 9.12
C HIS A 11 18.73 -18.76 8.16
N GLN A 12 17.64 -19.25 7.54
CA GLN A 12 16.77 -18.42 6.72
C GLN A 12 16.06 -17.32 7.53
N ALA A 13 15.61 -17.63 8.74
CA ALA A 13 14.99 -16.64 9.62
C ALA A 13 15.99 -15.55 10.04
N ASP A 14 17.22 -15.93 10.38
CA ASP A 14 18.29 -14.99 10.75
C ASP A 14 18.71 -14.12 9.57
N TYR A 15 18.86 -14.72 8.38
CA TYR A 15 19.15 -13.99 7.14
C TYR A 15 18.04 -12.98 6.82
N GLN A 16 16.77 -13.38 6.90
CA GLN A 16 15.65 -12.46 6.67
C GLN A 16 15.59 -11.34 7.73
N ARG A 17 15.90 -11.63 8.99
CA ARG A 17 15.96 -10.62 10.05
C ARG A 17 17.09 -9.62 9.79
N ALA A 18 18.29 -10.08 9.43
CA ALA A 18 19.41 -9.22 9.08
C ALA A 18 19.10 -8.35 7.85
N TYR A 19 18.51 -8.95 6.81
CA TYR A 19 18.07 -8.24 5.62
C TYR A 19 17.03 -7.15 5.93
N ARG A 20 16.01 -7.45 6.76
CA ARG A 20 15.03 -6.43 7.19
C ARG A 20 15.67 -5.31 8.01
N ARG A 21 16.64 -5.62 8.88
CA ARG A 21 17.40 -4.62 9.66
C ARG A 21 18.22 -3.71 8.76
N GLN A 22 18.91 -4.28 7.77
CA GLN A 22 19.68 -3.53 6.79
C GLN A 22 18.76 -2.60 5.97
N GLN A 23 17.65 -3.11 5.45
CA GLN A 23 16.69 -2.28 4.71
C GLN A 23 16.13 -1.14 5.55
N LYS A 24 15.86 -1.39 6.85
CA LYS A 24 15.42 -0.34 7.79
C LYS A 24 16.50 0.72 8.02
N ALA A 25 17.77 0.31 8.18
CA ALA A 25 18.90 1.22 8.32
C ALA A 25 19.12 2.07 7.06
N SER A 26 18.94 1.47 5.88
CA SER A 26 19.05 2.16 4.59
C SER A 26 17.82 3.01 4.23
N ARG A 27 16.80 3.10 5.10
CA ARG A 27 15.52 3.81 4.84
C ARG A 27 14.87 3.46 3.50
N LYS A 28 15.12 2.25 2.98
CA LYS A 28 14.58 1.81 1.69
C LYS A 28 13.08 1.52 1.85
N PRO A 29 12.20 2.13 1.02
CA PRO A 29 10.77 1.85 1.12
C PRO A 29 10.47 0.41 0.69
N SER A 30 9.58 -0.26 1.42
CA SER A 30 9.04 -1.55 0.98
C SER A 30 8.00 -1.36 -0.12
N ARG A 31 7.65 -2.45 -0.82
CA ARG A 31 6.53 -2.46 -1.78
C ARG A 31 5.24 -1.90 -1.17
N ASP A 32 4.96 -2.27 0.06
CA ASP A 32 3.79 -1.80 0.81
C ASP A 32 3.87 -0.31 1.13
N ASP A 33 5.07 0.22 1.42
CA ASP A 33 5.25 1.65 1.64
C ASP A 33 4.99 2.46 0.35
N VAL A 34 5.44 1.96 -0.80
CA VAL A 34 5.17 2.56 -2.11
C VAL A 34 3.68 2.46 -2.47
N ALA A 35 3.10 1.26 -2.33
CA ALA A 35 1.69 1.03 -2.65
C ALA A 35 0.76 1.92 -1.81
N ARG A 36 1.05 2.06 -0.52
CA ARG A 36 0.27 2.94 0.36
C ARG A 36 0.33 4.39 -0.12
N LEU A 37 1.52 4.91 -0.42
CA LEU A 37 1.68 6.31 -0.85
C LEU A 37 1.03 6.55 -2.21
N ALA A 38 1.22 5.64 -3.16
CA ALA A 38 0.59 5.72 -4.48
C ALA A 38 -0.94 5.73 -4.37
N LEU A 39 -1.52 4.84 -3.55
CA LEU A 39 -2.96 4.79 -3.32
C LEU A 39 -3.49 6.12 -2.77
N TYR A 40 -2.81 6.68 -1.77
CA TYR A 40 -3.18 7.97 -1.19
C TYR A 40 -3.17 9.09 -2.23
N LEU A 41 -2.12 9.18 -3.05
CA LEU A 41 -1.99 10.21 -4.09
C LEU A 41 -3.08 10.08 -5.15
N VAL A 42 -3.37 8.87 -5.63
CA VAL A 42 -4.40 8.67 -6.67
C VAL A 42 -5.79 9.01 -6.14
N ILE A 43 -6.12 8.62 -4.91
CA ILE A 43 -7.43 8.97 -4.32
C ILE A 43 -7.50 10.48 -4.10
N SER A 44 -6.46 11.10 -3.54
CA SER A 44 -6.44 12.55 -3.30
C SER A 44 -6.55 13.36 -4.60
N ASP A 45 -5.92 12.90 -5.68
CA ASP A 45 -6.02 13.55 -7.00
C ASP A 45 -7.38 13.30 -7.66
N GLY A 46 -7.91 12.08 -7.54
CA GLY A 46 -9.20 11.70 -8.09
C GLY A 46 -10.40 12.38 -7.41
N LEU A 47 -10.22 12.88 -6.20
CA LEU A 47 -11.20 13.70 -5.47
C LEU A 47 -11.18 15.19 -5.88
N LYS A 48 -10.26 15.63 -6.74
CA LYS A 48 -10.25 16.99 -7.28
C LYS A 48 -11.27 17.14 -8.41
N ASP A 49 -11.82 18.35 -8.54
CA ASP A 49 -12.79 18.69 -9.58
C ASP A 49 -12.26 18.36 -11.00
N GLY A 50 -13.11 17.75 -11.82
CA GLY A 50 -12.80 17.42 -13.22
C GLY A 50 -12.07 16.08 -13.41
N GLN A 51 -11.76 15.36 -12.33
CA GLN A 51 -11.09 14.06 -12.38
C GLN A 51 -12.05 12.87 -12.23
N GLU A 52 -13.36 13.09 -12.12
CA GLU A 52 -14.35 12.07 -11.74
C GLU A 52 -14.33 10.87 -12.70
N ARG A 53 -14.28 11.14 -14.02
CA ARG A 53 -14.23 10.08 -15.04
C ARG A 53 -12.92 9.30 -14.99
N ALA A 54 -11.79 10.00 -14.85
CA ALA A 54 -10.48 9.37 -14.78
C ALA A 54 -10.35 8.50 -13.53
N PHE A 55 -10.86 9.01 -12.40
CA PHE A 55 -10.85 8.30 -11.13
C PHE A 55 -11.78 7.09 -11.11
N ALA A 56 -12.98 7.19 -11.69
CA ALA A 56 -13.87 6.05 -11.86
C ALA A 56 -13.23 4.93 -12.72
N ASN A 57 -12.60 5.30 -13.83
CA ASN A 57 -11.88 4.33 -14.69
C ASN A 57 -10.73 3.63 -13.95
N TRP A 58 -10.01 4.38 -13.10
CA TRP A 58 -8.97 3.81 -12.25
C TRP A 58 -9.55 2.82 -11.23
N CYS A 59 -10.67 3.17 -10.56
CA CYS A 59 -11.36 2.27 -9.63
C CYS A 59 -11.80 0.97 -10.30
N GLU A 60 -12.35 1.04 -11.52
CA GLU A 60 -12.75 -0.14 -12.29
C GLU A 60 -11.57 -1.00 -12.73
N THR A 61 -10.44 -0.37 -13.08
CA THR A 61 -9.19 -1.07 -13.43
C THR A 61 -8.65 -1.85 -12.23
N VAL A 62 -8.61 -1.22 -11.05
CA VAL A 62 -8.18 -1.88 -9.81
C VAL A 62 -9.14 -3.02 -9.45
N THR A 63 -10.44 -2.78 -9.55
CA THR A 63 -11.47 -3.79 -9.28
C THR A 63 -11.31 -5.00 -10.19
N THR A 64 -11.15 -4.78 -11.50
CA THR A 64 -10.95 -5.85 -12.48
C THR A 64 -9.69 -6.64 -12.19
N GLY A 65 -8.55 -5.96 -11.94
CA GLY A 65 -7.30 -6.64 -11.63
C GLY A 65 -7.32 -7.46 -10.33
N LEU A 66 -8.13 -7.07 -9.33
CA LEU A 66 -8.32 -7.87 -8.12
C LEU A 66 -9.28 -9.05 -8.36
N VAL A 67 -10.34 -8.85 -9.15
CA VAL A 67 -11.24 -9.94 -9.54
C VAL A 67 -10.49 -11.03 -10.33
N GLU A 68 -9.59 -10.65 -11.24
CA GLU A 68 -8.73 -11.59 -11.96
C GLU A 68 -7.78 -12.38 -11.05
N GLN A 69 -7.42 -11.83 -9.89
CA GLN A 69 -6.66 -12.54 -8.85
C GLN A 69 -7.54 -13.46 -7.98
N GLY A 70 -8.84 -13.50 -8.22
CA GLY A 70 -9.81 -14.35 -7.51
C GLY A 70 -10.53 -13.68 -6.34
N PHE A 71 -10.44 -12.36 -6.20
CA PHE A 71 -11.22 -11.63 -5.20
C PHE A 71 -12.67 -11.40 -5.67
N ASP A 72 -13.60 -11.33 -4.71
CA ASP A 72 -15.00 -10.99 -5.00
C ASP A 72 -15.14 -9.53 -5.47
N ARG A 73 -15.96 -9.30 -6.50
CA ARG A 73 -16.11 -7.97 -7.12
C ARG A 73 -16.78 -6.98 -6.17
N ASP A 74 -17.87 -7.39 -5.52
CA ASP A 74 -18.65 -6.49 -4.67
C ASP A 74 -17.88 -6.16 -3.39
N ALA A 75 -17.23 -7.14 -2.78
CA ALA A 75 -16.33 -6.94 -1.66
C ALA A 75 -15.14 -6.01 -2.02
N THR A 76 -14.61 -6.13 -3.25
CA THR A 76 -13.54 -5.26 -3.74
C THR A 76 -14.02 -3.83 -3.89
N ARG A 77 -15.15 -3.62 -4.56
CA ARG A 77 -15.73 -2.28 -4.75
C ARG A 77 -16.09 -1.63 -3.43
N HIS A 78 -16.77 -2.36 -2.55
CA HIS A 78 -17.09 -1.88 -1.21
C HIS A 78 -15.83 -1.48 -0.43
N ARG A 79 -14.74 -2.24 -0.58
CA ARG A 79 -13.47 -1.91 0.07
C ARG A 79 -12.83 -0.65 -0.51
N LEU A 80 -12.92 -0.44 -1.82
CA LEU A 80 -12.45 0.80 -2.45
C LEU A 80 -13.27 2.01 -1.99
N ASP A 81 -14.60 1.90 -1.98
CA ASP A 81 -15.50 2.97 -1.54
C ASP A 81 -15.18 3.39 -0.09
N GLN A 82 -15.01 2.43 0.82
CA GLN A 82 -14.59 2.70 2.21
C GLN A 82 -13.24 3.42 2.31
N LEU A 83 -12.30 3.12 1.41
CA LEU A 83 -10.99 3.80 1.41
C LEU A 83 -11.14 5.23 0.92
N ILE A 84 -11.92 5.43 -0.14
CA ILE A 84 -12.19 6.76 -0.72
C ILE A 84 -12.89 7.64 0.30
N GLU A 85 -13.95 7.17 0.94
CA GLU A 85 -14.70 7.89 1.98
C GLU A 85 -13.77 8.35 3.11
N ARG A 86 -12.94 7.44 3.63
CA ARG A 86 -11.99 7.78 4.70
C ARG A 86 -11.04 8.91 4.29
N TYR A 87 -10.49 8.85 3.08
CA TYR A 87 -9.59 9.89 2.60
C TYR A 87 -10.33 11.21 2.31
N ALA A 88 -11.58 11.15 1.82
CA ALA A 88 -12.41 12.33 1.63
C ALA A 88 -12.77 13.03 2.96
N GLU A 89 -12.94 12.25 4.04
CA GLU A 89 -13.16 12.76 5.41
C GLU A 89 -11.91 13.33 6.08
N GLY A 90 -10.79 13.44 5.34
CA GLY A 90 -9.55 14.02 5.86
C GLY A 90 -8.70 13.02 6.65
N TRP A 91 -8.83 11.71 6.40
CA TRP A 91 -7.81 10.77 6.87
C TRP A 91 -6.44 11.16 6.31
N ASP A 92 -5.56 11.57 7.21
CA ASP A 92 -4.14 11.63 6.90
C ASP A 92 -3.60 10.22 6.63
N PHE A 93 -2.70 10.13 5.66
CA PHE A 93 -1.89 8.94 5.41
C PHE A 93 -1.40 8.37 6.74
N GLN A 94 -1.88 7.18 7.12
CA GLN A 94 -1.45 6.50 8.34
C GLN A 94 0.02 6.11 8.20
N LEU A 95 0.89 7.05 8.55
CA LEU A 95 2.32 6.86 8.64
C LEU A 95 2.58 5.76 9.66
N LYS A 96 3.49 4.84 9.33
CA LYS A 96 4.13 4.08 10.41
C LYS A 96 4.75 5.13 11.34
N ARG A 97 4.47 5.07 12.65
CA ARG A 97 4.87 6.05 13.69
C ARG A 97 6.34 6.53 13.66
N HIS A 98 7.22 5.88 12.90
CA HIS A 98 8.64 6.19 12.75
C HIS A 98 9.00 6.85 11.40
N LEU A 99 8.02 7.17 10.55
CA LEU A 99 8.22 7.86 9.27
C LEU A 99 7.85 9.33 9.42
N THR A 100 8.65 10.20 8.82
CA THR A 100 8.38 11.64 8.75
C THR A 100 7.14 11.90 7.89
N PRO A 101 6.23 12.81 8.28
CA PRO A 101 5.10 13.20 7.44
C PRO A 101 5.55 13.72 6.08
N TYR A 102 4.86 13.30 5.02
CA TYR A 102 4.99 13.91 3.71
C TYR A 102 4.11 15.16 3.68
N PRO A 103 4.67 16.38 3.58
CA PRO A 103 3.87 17.60 3.58
C PRO A 103 3.05 17.67 2.29
N ILE A 104 1.73 17.76 2.44
CA ILE A 104 0.79 17.91 1.34
C ILE A 104 0.82 19.38 0.88
N GLY A 105 0.99 19.64 -0.42
CA GLY A 105 0.77 20.97 -1.01
C GLY A 105 1.98 21.76 -1.50
N GLN A 106 3.15 21.15 -1.73
CA GLN A 106 4.29 21.80 -2.41
C GLN A 106 4.68 21.06 -3.69
N SER A 107 3.73 20.92 -4.60
CA SER A 107 4.04 20.78 -6.02
C SER A 107 3.55 22.06 -6.68
N GLN A 108 4.47 23.02 -6.80
CA GLN A 108 4.40 24.10 -7.78
C GLN A 108 4.53 23.50 -9.17
#